data_AF-A0A935R6C9-F1
#
_entry.id   AF-A0A935R6C9-F1
#
_cell.length_a   1.000
_cell.length_b   1.000
_cell.length_c   1.000
_cell.angle_alpha   90.00
_cell.angle_beta   90.00
_cell.angle_gamma   90.00
#
_symmetry.space_group_name_H-M   'P 1'
#
loop_
_entity.id
_entity.type
_entity.pdbx_description
1 polymer ?
#
loop_
_entity_poly.entity_id
_entity_poly.type
_entity_poly.pdbx_seq_one_letter_code
_entity_poly.pdbx_strand_id
1 'polypeptide(L)'
;MSLANPEFARFFAIHEHFERFLMTWVGLVFVFLLASSSKLASYILPIFPALAALIGLHLAGDGASRRIKWHALPAIIIGATGLFLVPSVTRFASERIPLVLDEAYQPWLYGGAATLLLGRLAAFWLGRQGHTVAAVFALAFGGLAFGQGILLGHDNIGTINSAHDVAAAIGSQVAPEIPFFSVSTYDQSLQFYLERTTTMVAYRDELSFGISHEADKFIPDIAGLERAWIAAPAA
;
A
#
# COMPACT_ATOMS: atom_id res chain seq x y z
N MET A 1 -28.54 3.80 -41.32
CA MET A 1 -29.17 2.47 -41.16
C MET A 1 -29.01 1.98 -39.70
N SER A 2 -29.42 2.80 -38.71
CA SER A 2 -29.05 2.61 -37.29
C SER A 2 -30.24 2.68 -36.31
N LEU A 3 -31.41 3.16 -36.74
CA LEU A 3 -32.55 3.40 -35.84
C LEU A 3 -33.58 2.25 -35.75
N ALA A 4 -33.43 1.17 -36.53
CA ALA A 4 -34.42 0.09 -36.63
C ALA A 4 -34.03 -1.21 -35.93
N ASN A 5 -32.86 -1.29 -35.29
CA ASN A 5 -32.41 -2.50 -34.58
C ASN A 5 -32.51 -2.31 -33.05
N PRO A 6 -33.49 -2.94 -32.38
CA PRO A 6 -33.69 -2.79 -30.93
C PRO A 6 -32.51 -3.34 -30.10
N GLU A 7 -31.75 -4.31 -30.62
CA GLU A 7 -30.53 -4.82 -29.96
C GLU A 7 -29.43 -3.75 -29.92
N PHE A 8 -29.32 -2.92 -30.97
CA PHE A 8 -28.33 -1.84 -31.04
C PHE A 8 -28.65 -0.72 -30.05
N ALA A 9 -29.93 -0.32 -29.94
CA ALA A 9 -30.37 0.65 -28.95
C ALA A 9 -30.18 0.15 -27.51
N ARG A 10 -30.46 -1.14 -27.26
CA ARG A 10 -30.26 -1.77 -25.95
C ARG A 10 -28.77 -1.84 -25.57
N PHE A 11 -27.90 -2.22 -26.51
CA PHE A 11 -26.45 -2.25 -26.29
C PHE A 11 -25.90 -0.86 -25.94
N PHE A 12 -26.30 0.17 -26.69
CA PHE A 12 -25.87 1.55 -26.42
C PHE A 12 -26.37 2.04 -25.05
N ALA A 13 -27.64 1.81 -24.73
CA ALA A 13 -28.20 2.17 -23.43
C ALA A 13 -27.45 1.47 -22.28
N ILE A 14 -27.21 0.16 -22.36
CA ILE A 14 -26.48 -0.59 -21.32
C ILE A 14 -25.06 -0.02 -21.15
N HIS A 15 -24.36 0.25 -22.24
CA HIS A 15 -23.00 0.79 -22.20
C HIS A 15 -22.97 2.20 -21.57
N GLU A 16 -23.87 3.08 -21.97
CA GLU A 16 -24.01 4.43 -21.41
C GLU A 16 -24.40 4.41 -19.93
N HIS A 17 -25.34 3.54 -19.54
CA HIS A 17 -25.73 3.37 -18.14
C HIS A 17 -24.59 2.81 -17.29
N PHE A 18 -23.76 1.93 -17.85
CA PHE A 18 -22.62 1.35 -17.17
C PHE A 18 -21.49 2.37 -16.95
N GLU A 19 -21.11 3.15 -17.98
CA GLU A 19 -20.11 4.21 -17.82
C GLU A 19 -20.56 5.27 -16.81
N ARG A 20 -21.82 5.68 -16.87
CA ARG A 20 -22.40 6.63 -15.89
C ARG A 20 -22.37 6.06 -14.47
N PHE A 21 -22.71 4.79 -14.30
CA PHE A 21 -22.62 4.13 -13.01
C PHE A 21 -21.18 4.16 -12.47
N LEU A 22 -20.18 3.78 -13.29
CA LEU A 22 -18.78 3.80 -12.89
C LEU A 22 -18.29 5.22 -12.55
N MET A 23 -18.63 6.22 -13.37
CA MET A 23 -18.29 7.62 -13.08
C MET A 23 -18.96 8.12 -11.80
N THR A 24 -20.20 7.72 -11.56
CA THR A 24 -20.94 8.06 -10.34
C THR A 24 -20.27 7.41 -9.13
N TRP A 25 -19.86 6.14 -9.22
CA TRP A 25 -19.11 5.45 -8.17
C TRP A 25 -17.80 6.18 -7.84
N VAL A 26 -17.03 6.53 -8.88
CA VAL A 26 -15.78 7.29 -8.75
C VAL A 26 -16.03 8.62 -8.03
N GLY A 27 -17.01 9.39 -8.47
CA GLY A 27 -17.36 10.67 -7.86
C GLY A 27 -17.87 10.54 -6.43
N LEU A 28 -18.73 9.56 -6.16
CA LEU A 28 -19.32 9.32 -4.84
C LEU A 28 -18.24 8.99 -3.81
N VAL A 29 -17.37 8.01 -4.10
CA VAL A 29 -16.28 7.61 -3.20
C VAL A 29 -15.32 8.79 -2.98
N PHE A 30 -14.94 9.50 -4.04
CA PHE A 30 -14.02 10.63 -3.94
C PHE A 30 -14.59 11.78 -3.10
N VAL A 31 -15.83 12.19 -3.34
CA VAL A 31 -16.50 13.29 -2.59
C VAL A 31 -16.72 12.89 -1.14
N PHE A 32 -17.12 11.64 -0.87
CA PHE A 32 -17.25 11.13 0.49
C PHE A 32 -15.94 11.25 1.26
N LEU A 33 -14.82 10.84 0.66
CA LEU A 33 -13.50 10.95 1.30
C LEU A 33 -13.03 12.39 1.44
N LEU A 34 -13.37 13.25 0.49
CA LEU A 34 -13.06 14.68 0.56
C LEU A 34 -13.74 15.32 1.78
N ALA A 35 -15.01 14.98 2.03
CA ALA A 35 -15.79 15.49 3.16
C ALA A 35 -15.46 14.83 4.51
N SER A 36 -14.86 13.63 4.51
CA SER A 36 -14.53 12.89 5.73
C SER A 36 -13.48 13.62 6.59
N SER A 37 -13.67 13.68 7.90
CA SER A 37 -12.69 14.22 8.85
C SER A 37 -11.50 13.27 9.09
N SER A 38 -11.72 11.96 9.00
CA SER A 38 -10.68 10.93 9.10
C SER A 38 -10.34 10.35 7.73
N LYS A 39 -9.04 10.34 7.38
CA LYS A 39 -8.57 9.91 6.07
C LYS A 39 -7.37 8.98 6.24
N LEU A 40 -7.55 7.72 5.85
CA LEU A 40 -6.45 6.79 5.64
C LEU A 40 -6.25 6.60 4.13
N ALA A 41 -5.00 6.50 3.68
CA ALA A 41 -4.70 6.37 2.25
C ALA A 41 -5.42 5.20 1.58
N SER A 42 -5.64 4.10 2.31
CA SER A 42 -6.35 2.91 1.82
C SER A 42 -7.83 3.15 1.52
N TYR A 43 -8.46 4.19 2.06
CA TYR A 43 -9.89 4.43 1.85
C TYR A 43 -10.25 4.76 0.40
N ILE A 44 -9.28 5.25 -0.40
CA ILE A 44 -9.48 5.53 -1.82
C ILE A 44 -9.51 4.26 -2.68
N LEU A 45 -9.02 3.11 -2.17
CA LEU A 45 -8.84 1.88 -2.94
C LEU A 45 -10.08 1.41 -3.75
N PRO A 46 -11.32 1.52 -3.23
CA PRO A 46 -12.51 1.09 -3.97
C PRO A 46 -12.76 1.84 -5.30
N ILE A 47 -12.08 2.95 -5.55
CA ILE A 47 -12.20 3.71 -6.81
C ILE A 47 -11.50 3.01 -7.98
N PHE A 48 -10.42 2.26 -7.71
CA PHE A 48 -9.51 1.77 -8.75
C PHE A 48 -10.15 0.76 -9.72
N PRO A 49 -11.00 -0.20 -9.30
CA PRO A 49 -11.67 -1.09 -10.24
C PRO A 49 -12.55 -0.33 -11.25
N ALA A 50 -13.28 0.69 -10.79
CA ALA A 50 -14.12 1.52 -11.66
C ALA A 50 -13.29 2.37 -12.62
N LEU A 51 -12.19 2.97 -12.15
CA LEU A 51 -11.25 3.69 -13.01
C LEU A 51 -10.60 2.76 -14.04
N ALA A 52 -10.18 1.56 -13.64
CA ALA A 52 -9.59 0.58 -14.56
C ALA A 52 -10.56 0.17 -15.67
N ALA A 53 -11.84 -0.07 -15.31
CA ALA A 53 -12.88 -0.35 -16.29
C ALA A 53 -13.11 0.83 -17.24
N LEU A 54 -13.25 2.06 -16.72
CA LEU A 54 -13.39 3.28 -17.55
C LEU A 54 -12.20 3.50 -18.49
N ILE A 55 -10.97 3.29 -18.00
CA ILE A 55 -9.74 3.36 -18.82
C ILE A 55 -9.78 2.29 -19.91
N GLY A 56 -10.19 1.06 -19.58
CA GLY A 56 -10.34 -0.04 -20.55
C GLY A 56 -11.35 0.29 -21.66
N LEU A 57 -12.53 0.79 -21.28
CA LEU A 57 -13.57 1.23 -22.23
C LEU A 57 -13.06 2.38 -23.12
N HIS A 58 -12.37 3.36 -22.53
CA HIS A 58 -11.77 4.46 -23.27
C HIS A 58 -10.75 3.96 -24.30
N LEU A 59 -9.85 3.06 -23.89
CA LEU A 59 -8.80 2.51 -24.75
C LEU A 59 -9.33 1.57 -25.84
N ALA A 60 -10.50 0.97 -25.65
CA ALA A 60 -11.17 0.16 -26.68
C ALA A 60 -11.65 1.01 -27.88
N GLY A 61 -11.80 2.33 -27.71
CA GLY A 61 -12.12 3.24 -28.81
C GLY A 61 -10.95 3.49 -29.76
N ASP A 62 -11.20 3.43 -31.07
CA ASP A 62 -10.18 3.59 -32.13
C ASP A 62 -9.31 4.85 -31.99
N GLY A 63 -9.93 5.96 -31.58
CA GLY A 63 -9.24 7.24 -31.43
C GLY A 63 -8.26 7.31 -30.26
N ALA A 64 -8.57 6.64 -29.15
CA ALA A 64 -7.75 6.61 -27.94
C ALA A 64 -6.62 5.59 -28.08
N SER A 65 -6.94 4.41 -28.62
CA SER A 65 -5.98 3.35 -28.95
C SER A 65 -4.81 3.90 -29.78
N ARG A 66 -5.10 4.67 -30.84
CA ARG A 66 -4.07 5.27 -31.70
C ARG A 66 -3.22 6.36 -31.01
N ARG A 67 -3.68 6.91 -29.90
CA ARG A 67 -2.99 7.94 -29.10
C ARG A 67 -2.23 7.38 -27.91
N ILE A 68 -2.18 6.06 -27.72
CA ILE A 68 -1.52 5.41 -26.58
C ILE A 68 -0.07 5.87 -26.33
N LYS A 69 0.67 6.18 -27.40
CA LYS A 69 2.04 6.74 -27.32
C LYS A 69 2.10 8.07 -26.56
N TRP A 70 1.08 8.92 -26.68
CA TRP A 70 1.04 10.20 -25.97
C TRP A 70 0.76 10.00 -24.47
N HIS A 71 0.04 8.95 -24.10
CA HIS A 71 -0.15 8.58 -22.70
C HIS A 71 1.13 8.04 -22.05
N ALA A 72 2.06 7.50 -22.83
CA ALA A 72 3.35 7.02 -22.32
C ALA A 72 4.31 8.17 -21.94
N LEU A 73 4.24 9.33 -22.62
CA LEU A 73 5.23 10.42 -22.48
C LEU A 73 5.31 11.02 -21.07
N PRO A 74 4.20 11.42 -20.41
CA PRO A 74 4.27 11.92 -19.03
C PRO A 74 4.88 10.88 -18.08
N ALA A 75 4.55 9.61 -18.28
CA ALA A 75 5.04 8.53 -17.45
C ALA A 75 6.54 8.22 -17.69
N ILE A 76 7.08 8.49 -18.88
CA ILE A 76 8.53 8.44 -19.15
C ILE A 76 9.25 9.49 -18.29
N ILE A 77 8.72 10.72 -18.26
CA ILE A 77 9.30 11.81 -17.44
C ILE A 77 9.29 11.42 -15.97
N ILE A 78 8.18 10.85 -15.48
CA ILE A 78 8.07 10.37 -14.09
C ILE A 78 9.09 9.27 -13.81
N GLY A 79 9.24 8.26 -14.68
CA GLY A 79 10.22 7.19 -14.49
C GLY A 79 11.67 7.68 -14.51
N ALA A 80 12.00 8.58 -15.44
CA ALA A 80 13.34 9.18 -15.52
C ALA A 80 13.64 10.07 -14.31
N THR A 81 12.67 10.86 -13.87
CA THR A 81 12.78 11.68 -12.65
C THR A 81 12.94 10.78 -11.43
N GLY A 82 12.17 9.68 -11.35
CA GLY A 82 12.30 8.68 -10.30
C GLY A 82 13.73 8.14 -10.21
N LEU A 83 14.30 7.69 -11.34
CA LEU A 83 15.69 7.21 -11.41
C LEU A 83 16.70 8.28 -10.95
N PHE A 84 16.52 9.52 -11.39
CA PHE A 84 17.39 10.63 -10.98
C PHE A 84 17.30 10.95 -9.48
N LEU A 85 16.13 10.75 -8.87
CA LEU A 85 15.88 11.05 -7.46
C LEU A 85 16.26 9.92 -6.51
N VAL A 86 16.46 8.67 -6.96
CA VAL A 86 16.83 7.54 -6.07
C VAL A 86 18.05 7.84 -5.17
N PRO A 87 19.15 8.45 -5.65
CA PRO A 87 20.26 8.84 -4.78
C PRO A 87 19.88 9.78 -3.63
N SER A 88 18.80 10.56 -3.80
CA SER A 88 18.36 11.52 -2.78
C SER A 88 17.65 10.88 -1.60
N VAL A 89 17.31 9.59 -1.67
CA VAL A 89 16.63 8.85 -0.59
C VAL A 89 17.46 8.84 0.70
N THR A 90 18.78 8.70 0.58
CA THR A 90 19.69 8.71 1.75
C THR A 90 19.74 10.06 2.47
N ARG A 91 19.22 11.14 1.87
CA ARG A 91 19.06 12.44 2.55
C ARG A 91 17.97 12.42 3.61
N PHE A 92 17.10 11.40 3.60
CA PHE A 92 16.05 11.19 4.58
C PHE A 92 16.46 10.23 5.70
N ALA A 93 17.71 9.74 5.69
CA ALA A 93 18.26 8.93 6.76
C ALA A 93 18.12 9.66 8.11
N SER A 94 17.70 8.91 9.12
CA SER A 94 17.40 9.43 10.46
C SER A 94 17.79 8.40 11.52
N GLU A 95 17.66 8.76 12.80
CA GLU A 95 17.85 7.79 13.89
C GLU A 95 16.88 6.61 13.79
N ARG A 96 15.68 6.83 13.23
CA ARG A 96 14.67 5.78 13.05
C ARG A 96 14.95 4.89 11.83
N ILE A 97 15.48 5.48 10.76
CA ILE A 97 15.81 4.77 9.52
C ILE A 97 17.30 5.01 9.24
N PRO A 98 18.19 4.12 9.71
CA PRO A 98 19.62 4.26 9.49
C PRO A 98 19.98 4.24 8.00
N LEU A 99 21.04 4.95 7.64
CA LEU A 99 21.55 5.07 6.28
C LEU A 99 21.70 3.71 5.57
N VAL A 100 22.16 2.68 6.28
CA VAL A 100 22.35 1.33 5.73
C VAL A 100 21.05 0.71 5.20
N LEU A 101 19.90 1.00 5.81
CA LEU A 101 18.61 0.47 5.34
C LEU A 101 18.13 1.22 4.10
N ASP A 102 18.35 2.53 4.03
CA ASP A 102 18.08 3.32 2.82
C ASP A 102 18.96 2.84 1.65
N GLU A 103 20.25 2.59 1.90
CA GLU A 103 21.18 2.02 0.90
C GLU A 103 20.75 0.62 0.44
N ALA A 104 20.27 -0.23 1.36
CA ALA A 104 19.73 -1.55 1.02
C ALA A 104 18.42 -1.44 0.21
N TYR A 105 17.62 -0.39 0.43
CA TYR A 105 16.39 -0.16 -0.33
C TYR A 105 16.64 0.42 -1.73
N GLN A 106 17.72 1.20 -1.93
CA GLN A 106 18.03 1.86 -3.20
C GLN A 106 18.01 0.95 -4.44
N PRO A 107 18.61 -0.26 -4.46
CA PRO A 107 18.55 -1.16 -5.61
C PRO A 107 17.12 -1.48 -6.07
N TRP A 108 16.18 -1.61 -5.12
CA TRP A 108 14.77 -1.85 -5.41
C TRP A 108 14.09 -0.62 -6.01
N LEU A 109 14.45 0.57 -5.53
CA LEU A 109 13.97 1.83 -6.10
C LEU A 109 14.50 2.06 -7.52
N TYR A 110 15.77 1.74 -7.78
CA TYR A 110 16.34 1.75 -9.13
C TYR A 110 15.63 0.73 -10.03
N GLY A 111 15.47 -0.51 -9.58
CA GLY A 111 14.78 -1.56 -10.32
C GLY A 111 13.33 -1.18 -10.63
N GLY A 112 12.61 -0.65 -9.66
CA GLY A 112 11.26 -0.11 -9.84
C GLY A 112 11.24 1.01 -10.88
N ALA A 113 12.01 2.08 -10.68
CA ALA A 113 12.00 3.22 -11.59
C ALA A 113 12.47 2.85 -13.01
N ALA A 114 13.42 1.91 -13.14
CA ALA A 114 13.87 1.37 -14.41
C ALA A 114 12.76 0.57 -15.11
N THR A 115 12.06 -0.33 -14.40
CA THR A 115 10.95 -1.11 -14.99
C THR A 115 9.78 -0.21 -15.39
N LEU A 116 9.51 0.85 -14.62
CA LEU A 116 8.55 1.89 -15.01
C LEU A 116 8.99 2.52 -16.34
N LEU A 117 10.21 3.06 -16.40
CA LEU A 117 10.75 3.76 -17.57
C LEU A 117 10.77 2.85 -18.81
N LEU A 118 11.35 1.66 -18.69
CA LEU A 118 11.45 0.70 -19.78
C LEU A 118 10.08 0.27 -20.30
N GLY A 119 9.11 0.03 -19.40
CA GLY A 119 7.73 -0.28 -19.78
C GLY A 119 7.08 0.85 -20.58
N ARG A 120 7.34 2.12 -20.22
CA ARG A 120 6.81 3.28 -20.96
C ARG A 120 7.52 3.51 -22.30
N LEU A 121 8.83 3.32 -22.35
CA LEU A 121 9.59 3.38 -23.61
C LEU A 121 9.13 2.29 -24.58
N ALA A 122 8.96 1.06 -24.10
CA ALA A 122 8.42 -0.05 -24.89
C ALA A 122 7.00 0.28 -25.39
N ALA A 123 6.11 0.78 -24.52
CA ALA A 123 4.77 1.18 -24.92
C ALA A 123 4.76 2.30 -25.97
N PHE A 124 5.63 3.30 -25.83
CA PHE A 124 5.77 4.37 -26.82
C PHE A 124 6.22 3.83 -28.18
N TRP A 125 7.23 2.96 -28.19
CA TRP A 125 7.75 2.35 -29.41
C TRP A 125 6.72 1.45 -30.11
N LEU A 126 6.07 0.54 -29.36
CA LEU A 126 5.00 -0.32 -29.86
C LEU A 126 3.79 0.49 -30.36
N GLY A 127 3.42 1.55 -29.64
CA GLY A 127 2.34 2.46 -30.03
C GLY A 127 2.67 3.26 -31.30
N ARG A 128 3.95 3.56 -31.58
CA ARG A 128 4.37 4.16 -32.86
C ARG A 128 4.23 3.18 -34.03
N GLN A 129 4.38 1.88 -33.79
CA GLN A 129 4.21 0.82 -34.79
C GLN A 129 2.74 0.41 -35.00
N GLY A 130 1.82 0.95 -34.20
CA GLY A 130 0.40 0.59 -34.26
C GLY A 130 0.03 -0.67 -33.45
N HIS A 131 0.97 -1.25 -32.71
CA HIS A 131 0.73 -2.42 -31.85
C HIS A 131 0.10 -2.01 -30.52
N THR A 132 -1.13 -1.48 -30.53
CA THR A 132 -1.75 -0.91 -29.33
C THR A 132 -1.91 -1.89 -28.18
N VAL A 133 -2.34 -3.12 -28.45
CA VAL A 133 -2.54 -4.14 -27.40
C VAL A 133 -1.22 -4.42 -26.66
N ALA A 134 -0.13 -4.62 -27.42
CA ALA A 134 1.19 -4.80 -26.84
C ALA A 134 1.67 -3.56 -26.07
N ALA A 135 1.38 -2.35 -26.55
CA ALA A 135 1.68 -1.13 -25.83
C ALA A 135 0.92 -1.04 -24.50
N VAL A 136 -0.35 -1.42 -24.46
CA VAL A 136 -1.16 -1.47 -23.21
C VAL A 136 -0.56 -2.48 -22.23
N PHE A 137 -0.16 -3.67 -22.68
CA PHE A 137 0.51 -4.64 -21.82
C PHE A 137 1.84 -4.13 -21.28
N ALA A 138 2.66 -3.49 -22.13
CA ALA A 138 3.91 -2.87 -21.68
C ALA A 138 3.67 -1.78 -20.62
N LEU A 139 2.61 -0.98 -20.77
CA LEU A 139 2.20 -0.01 -19.75
C LEU A 139 1.76 -0.68 -18.44
N ALA A 140 0.94 -1.73 -18.52
CA ALA A 140 0.40 -2.41 -17.34
C ALA A 140 1.50 -3.14 -16.57
N PHE A 141 2.28 -3.98 -17.24
CA PHE A 141 3.35 -4.76 -16.60
C PHE A 141 4.49 -3.88 -16.10
N GLY A 142 4.88 -2.83 -16.82
CA GLY A 142 5.89 -1.88 -16.33
C GLY A 142 5.43 -1.16 -15.06
N GLY A 143 4.15 -0.77 -14.97
CA GLY A 143 3.58 -0.18 -13.77
C GLY A 143 3.45 -1.17 -12.61
N LEU A 144 3.04 -2.41 -12.89
CA LEU A 144 2.94 -3.47 -11.90
C LEU A 144 4.32 -3.81 -11.33
N ALA A 145 5.32 -4.04 -12.18
CA ALA A 145 6.70 -4.34 -11.76
C ALA A 145 7.30 -3.20 -10.94
N PHE A 146 7.03 -1.95 -11.32
CA PHE A 146 7.40 -0.78 -10.52
C PHE A 146 6.80 -0.83 -9.11
N GLY A 147 5.47 -1.01 -9.01
CA GLY A 147 4.79 -1.06 -7.72
C GLY A 147 5.26 -2.23 -6.86
N GLN A 148 5.40 -3.42 -7.45
CA GLN A 148 5.90 -4.61 -6.75
C GLN A 148 7.35 -4.44 -6.30
N GLY A 149 8.23 -3.86 -7.12
CA GLY A 149 9.62 -3.60 -6.74
C GLY A 149 9.73 -2.65 -5.54
N ILE A 150 8.93 -1.58 -5.51
CA ILE A 150 8.88 -0.66 -4.36
C ILE A 150 8.37 -1.37 -3.10
N LEU A 151 7.30 -2.16 -3.22
CA LEU A 151 6.71 -2.88 -2.08
C LEU A 151 7.63 -3.94 -1.52
N LEU A 152 8.25 -4.77 -2.38
CA LEU A 152 9.19 -5.80 -1.96
C LEU A 152 10.45 -5.20 -1.34
N GLY A 153 10.96 -4.10 -1.91
CA GLY A 153 12.12 -3.43 -1.35
C GLY A 153 11.88 -2.82 0.04
N HIS A 154 10.63 -2.51 0.38
CA HIS A 154 10.28 -1.99 1.70
C HIS A 154 10.55 -3.00 2.83
N ASP A 155 10.73 -4.29 2.50
CA ASP A 155 11.16 -5.31 3.47
C ASP A 155 12.55 -5.03 4.06
N ASN A 156 13.42 -4.27 3.37
CA ASN A 156 14.72 -3.86 3.90
C ASN A 156 14.60 -2.95 5.14
N ILE A 157 13.48 -2.25 5.30
CA ILE A 157 13.15 -1.48 6.52
C ILE A 157 12.15 -2.24 7.42
N GLY A 158 11.91 -3.53 7.15
CA GLY A 158 11.03 -4.38 7.95
C GLY A 158 11.54 -4.58 9.38
N THR A 159 12.86 -4.64 9.57
CA THR A 159 13.51 -4.86 10.87
C THR A 159 13.23 -3.78 11.90
N ILE A 160 12.90 -2.55 11.46
CA ILE A 160 12.54 -1.42 12.33
C ILE A 160 11.02 -1.16 12.39
N ASN A 161 10.25 -1.77 11.48
CA ASN A 161 8.79 -1.62 11.40
C ASN A 161 8.03 -2.83 11.96
N SER A 162 8.75 -3.90 12.31
CA SER A 162 8.21 -5.14 12.82
C SER A 162 9.07 -5.64 13.97
N ALA A 163 8.42 -6.20 14.98
CA ALA A 163 9.05 -6.85 16.12
C ALA A 163 9.52 -8.29 15.81
N HIS A 164 9.47 -8.73 14.55
CA HIS A 164 9.88 -10.08 14.13
C HIS A 164 11.26 -10.48 14.68
N ASP A 165 12.30 -9.67 14.46
CA ASP A 165 13.66 -10.03 14.84
C ASP A 165 13.84 -10.05 16.36
N VAL A 166 13.16 -9.13 17.07
CA VAL A 166 13.14 -9.10 18.53
C VAL A 166 12.45 -10.35 19.08
N ALA A 167 11.29 -10.69 18.54
CA ALA A 167 10.54 -11.88 18.93
C ALA A 167 11.33 -13.16 18.67
N ALA A 168 11.99 -13.27 17.51
CA ALA A 168 12.85 -14.39 17.17
C ALA A 168 14.06 -14.51 18.12
N ALA A 169 14.65 -13.39 18.52
CA ALA A 169 15.81 -13.37 19.43
C ALA A 169 15.45 -13.80 20.86
N ILE A 170 14.28 -13.42 21.37
CA ILE A 170 13.87 -13.69 22.76
C ILE A 170 12.97 -14.91 22.91
N GLY A 171 12.38 -15.43 21.82
CA GLY A 171 11.35 -16.46 21.88
C GLY A 171 11.76 -17.74 22.60
N SER A 172 13.01 -18.19 22.43
CA SER A 172 13.55 -19.36 23.15
C SER A 172 13.95 -19.09 24.61
N GLN A 173 14.04 -17.82 24.99
CA GLN A 173 14.49 -17.37 26.31
C GLN A 173 13.33 -17.12 27.26
N VAL A 174 12.12 -16.93 26.72
CA VAL A 174 10.93 -16.57 27.50
C VAL A 174 9.93 -17.71 27.46
N ALA A 175 9.70 -18.35 28.60
CA ALA A 175 8.73 -19.44 28.69
C ALA A 175 7.28 -18.94 28.45
N PRO A 176 6.43 -19.71 27.75
CA PRO A 176 5.07 -19.28 27.39
C PRO A 176 4.20 -18.88 28.60
N GLU A 177 4.41 -19.50 29.75
CA GLU A 177 3.66 -19.31 30.98
C GLU A 177 4.06 -18.05 31.78
N ILE A 178 5.22 -17.45 31.48
CA ILE A 178 5.71 -16.27 32.19
C ILE A 178 5.03 -15.02 31.65
N PRO A 179 4.44 -14.13 32.47
CA PRO A 179 3.81 -12.90 31.99
C PRO A 179 4.75 -12.03 31.16
N PHE A 180 4.26 -11.49 30.04
CA PHE A 180 5.03 -10.56 29.20
C PHE A 180 4.39 -9.17 29.25
N PHE A 181 5.11 -8.17 29.77
CA PHE A 181 4.59 -6.81 29.92
C PHE A 181 4.97 -5.92 28.74
N SER A 182 3.99 -5.28 28.09
CA SER A 182 4.23 -4.27 27.06
C SER A 182 4.03 -2.88 27.66
N VAL A 183 5.13 -2.16 27.86
CA VAL A 183 5.16 -0.95 28.70
C VAL A 183 5.16 0.33 27.87
N SER A 184 4.12 1.15 28.03
CA SER A 184 3.94 2.44 27.36
C SER A 184 4.02 2.38 25.82
N THR A 185 3.86 1.20 25.25
CA THR A 185 3.88 0.96 23.80
C THR A 185 2.91 -0.16 23.46
N TYR A 186 2.40 -0.14 22.23
CA TYR A 186 1.66 -1.24 21.64
C TYR A 186 2.21 -1.50 20.25
N ASP A 187 3.10 -2.49 20.14
CA ASP A 187 3.60 -2.98 18.88
C ASP A 187 2.63 -4.03 18.33
N GLN A 188 1.98 -3.70 17.22
CA GLN A 188 0.94 -4.52 16.60
C GLN A 188 1.46 -5.84 16.00
N SER A 189 2.78 -6.00 15.86
CA SER A 189 3.40 -7.21 15.31
C SER A 189 4.00 -8.12 16.38
N LEU A 190 4.36 -7.57 17.55
CA LEU A 190 5.04 -8.30 18.62
C LEU A 190 4.24 -9.51 19.12
N GLN A 191 2.96 -9.33 19.43
CA GLN A 191 2.10 -10.41 19.94
C GLN A 191 1.93 -11.54 18.92
N PHE A 192 1.88 -11.19 17.63
CA PHE A 192 1.78 -12.15 16.53
C PHE A 192 3.04 -13.00 16.44
N TYR A 193 4.24 -12.38 16.41
CA TYR A 193 5.50 -13.12 16.27
C TYR A 193 5.94 -13.85 17.53
N LEU A 194 5.57 -13.37 18.72
CA LEU A 194 5.77 -14.12 19.96
C LEU A 194 4.73 -15.24 20.16
N GLU A 195 3.69 -15.29 19.32
CA GLU A 195 2.57 -16.24 19.41
C GLU A 195 1.90 -16.25 20.81
N ARG A 196 1.82 -15.08 21.45
CA ARG A 196 1.27 -14.94 22.80
C ARG A 196 0.70 -13.55 23.05
N THR A 197 -0.19 -13.45 24.04
CA THR A 197 -0.67 -12.17 24.53
C THR A 197 0.36 -11.51 25.45
N THR A 198 0.26 -10.19 25.56
CA THR A 198 1.03 -9.37 26.49
C THR A 198 0.09 -8.63 27.44
N THR A 199 0.54 -8.41 28.66
CA THR A 199 -0.13 -7.52 29.62
C THR A 199 0.25 -6.08 29.27
N MET A 200 -0.73 -5.30 28.84
CA MET A 200 -0.53 -3.90 28.49
C MET A 200 -0.35 -3.06 29.75
N VAL A 201 0.66 -2.19 29.74
CA VAL A 201 0.98 -1.31 30.86
C VAL A 201 1.01 0.14 30.39
N ALA A 202 0.20 1.00 31.02
CA ALA A 202 0.04 2.44 30.76
C ALA A 202 -0.48 2.83 29.36
N TYR A 203 -0.34 1.98 28.34
CA TYR A 203 -0.87 2.21 26.99
C TYR A 203 -2.36 1.87 26.91
N ARG A 204 -3.21 2.84 26.54
CA ARG A 204 -4.67 2.64 26.42
C ARG A 204 -5.17 2.80 24.99
N ASP A 205 -4.89 3.93 24.36
CA ASP A 205 -5.35 4.38 23.03
C ASP A 205 -6.45 3.52 22.38
N GLU A 206 -6.14 2.79 21.31
CA GLU A 206 -7.09 1.94 20.57
C GLU A 206 -7.67 0.76 21.37
N LEU A 207 -7.04 0.38 22.48
CA LEU A 207 -7.49 -0.69 23.37
C LEU A 207 -8.41 -0.19 24.50
N SER A 208 -8.65 1.12 24.61
CA SER A 208 -9.38 1.75 25.73
C SER A 208 -10.74 1.13 25.98
N PHE A 209 -11.50 0.81 24.93
CA PHE A 209 -12.81 0.17 25.03
C PHE A 209 -12.71 -1.27 25.60
N GLY A 210 -11.72 -2.05 25.18
CA GLY A 210 -11.50 -3.39 25.73
C GLY A 210 -11.10 -3.33 27.20
N ILE A 211 -10.18 -2.41 27.53
CA ILE A 211 -9.70 -2.18 28.90
C ILE A 211 -10.85 -1.76 29.84
N SER A 212 -11.84 -0.99 29.38
CA SER A 212 -12.98 -0.61 30.23
C SER A 212 -13.89 -1.78 30.60
N HIS A 213 -13.88 -2.85 29.82
CA HIS A 213 -14.68 -4.06 30.08
C HIS A 213 -13.91 -5.11 30.88
N GLU A 214 -12.59 -5.19 30.69
CA GLU A 214 -11.71 -6.15 31.38
C GLU A 214 -10.54 -5.44 32.07
N ALA A 215 -10.86 -4.54 33.00
CA ALA A 215 -9.87 -3.69 33.67
C ALA A 215 -8.78 -4.48 34.41
N ASP A 216 -9.10 -5.68 34.91
CA ASP A 216 -8.19 -6.54 35.66
C ASP A 216 -7.03 -7.12 34.80
N LYS A 217 -7.14 -7.04 33.46
CA LYS A 217 -6.10 -7.50 32.51
C LYS A 217 -5.12 -6.40 32.09
N PHE A 218 -5.25 -5.19 32.65
CA PHE A 218 -4.47 -4.02 32.29
C PHE A 218 -3.79 -3.41 33.52
N ILE A 219 -2.54 -2.97 33.36
CA ILE A 219 -1.82 -2.27 34.43
C ILE A 219 -1.79 -0.77 34.11
N PRO A 220 -2.40 0.10 34.93
CA PRO A 220 -2.60 1.50 34.58
C PRO A 220 -1.34 2.36 34.65
N ASP A 221 -0.36 1.98 35.46
CA ASP A 221 0.83 2.79 35.75
C ASP A 221 2.05 1.93 36.08
N ILE A 222 3.20 2.60 36.18
CA ILE A 222 4.49 1.96 36.48
C ILE A 222 4.52 1.39 37.91
N ALA A 223 3.79 1.98 38.87
CA ALA A 223 3.73 1.45 40.24
C ALA A 223 2.98 0.11 40.31
N GLY A 224 1.97 -0.07 39.46
CA GLY A 224 1.30 -1.36 39.27
C GLY A 224 2.21 -2.39 38.61
N LEU A 225 3.03 -1.96 37.65
CA LEU A 225 4.03 -2.83 37.03
C LEU A 225 5.05 -3.30 38.05
N GLU A 226 5.60 -2.42 38.89
CA GLU A 226 6.56 -2.79 39.92
C GLU A 226 6.04 -3.90 40.85
N ARG A 227 4.78 -3.77 41.30
CA ARG A 227 4.13 -4.80 42.13
C ARG A 227 3.98 -6.13 41.38
N ALA A 228 3.56 -6.08 40.12
CA ALA A 228 3.40 -7.29 39.29
C ALA A 228 4.74 -7.95 38.96
N TRP A 229 5.78 -7.14 38.71
CA TRP A 229 7.14 -7.58 38.42
C TRP A 229 7.78 -8.30 39.61
N ILE A 230 7.66 -7.73 40.81
CA ILE A 230 8.16 -8.36 42.05
C ILE A 230 7.42 -9.68 42.33
N ALA A 231 6.12 -9.75 42.04
CA ALA A 231 5.32 -10.96 42.23
C ALA A 231 5.60 -12.06 41.18
N ALA A 232 6.22 -11.71 40.04
CA ALA A 232 6.56 -12.62 38.96
C ALA A 232 8.09 -12.64 38.71
N PRO A 233 8.89 -13.25 39.61
CA PRO A 233 10.36 -13.19 39.56
C PRO A 233 11.01 -13.88 38.34
N ALA A 234 10.22 -14.59 37.54
CA ALA A 234 10.66 -15.18 36.27
C ALA A 234 10.38 -14.28 35.05
N ALA A 235 9.63 -13.19 35.23
CA ALA A 235 9.29 -12.21 34.18
C ALA A 235 10.38 -11.17 33.95
#